data_AF-A0A392S501-F1
#
_entry.id   AF-A0A392S501-F1
#
_cell.length_a   1.000
_cell.length_b   1.000
_cell.length_c   1.000
_cell.angle_alpha   90.00
_cell.angle_beta   90.00
_cell.angle_gamma   90.00
#
_symmetry.space_group_name_H-M   'P 1'
#
loop_
_entity.id
_entity.type
_entity.pdbx_description
1 polymer ?
#
loop_
_entity_poly.entity_id
_entity_poly.type
_entity_poly.pdbx_seq_one_letter_code
_entity_poly.pdbx_strand_id
1 'polypeptide(L)'
;EISFLGHVISSEGIVVDPAKVDVVLQWNTPESVAEIRSFLGLAGYYRRFIEGFSKLAMPLTQLTRKNQAFVWDKHCEESFQDLKRRLTTAPVLTLPDAKEPFVVYCDASKM
;
A
#
# COMPACT_ATOMS: atom_id res chain seq x y z
N GLU A 1 -16.47 -3.90 17.02
CA GLU A 1 -15.22 -3.81 16.25
C GLU A 1 -14.08 -3.52 17.21
N ILE A 2 -12.86 -3.98 16.93
CA ILE A 2 -11.69 -3.80 17.80
C ILE A 2 -10.50 -3.31 16.97
N SER A 3 -9.80 -2.28 17.46
CA SER A 3 -8.53 -1.85 16.89
C SER A 3 -7.38 -2.70 17.44
N PHE A 4 -6.64 -3.37 16.56
CA PHE A 4 -5.53 -4.24 16.93
C PHE A 4 -4.41 -4.17 15.88
N LEU A 5 -3.18 -3.90 16.33
CA LEU A 5 -1.98 -3.82 15.49
C LEU A 5 -2.13 -2.91 14.25
N GLY A 6 -2.87 -1.81 14.33
CA GLY A 6 -3.08 -0.91 13.18
C GLY A 6 -4.08 -1.43 12.15
N HIS A 7 -4.95 -2.36 12.54
CA HIS A 7 -6.13 -2.80 11.81
C HIS A 7 -7.38 -2.63 12.66
N VAL A 8 -8.53 -2.50 12.01
CA VAL A 8 -9.84 -2.67 12.67
C VAL A 8 -10.38 -4.04 12.28
N ILE A 9 -10.72 -4.84 13.29
CA ILE A 9 -11.22 -6.21 13.14
C ILE A 9 -12.70 -6.22 13.52
N SER A 10 -13.52 -6.74 12.62
CA SER A 10 -14.96 -6.92 12.79
C SER A 10 -15.39 -8.33 12.39
N SER A 11 -16.68 -8.64 12.53
CA SER A 11 -17.26 -9.88 12.01
C SER A 11 -17.22 -9.98 10.48
N GLU A 12 -17.11 -8.84 9.79
CA GLU A 12 -17.06 -8.78 8.32
C GLU A 12 -15.64 -8.99 7.78
N GLY A 13 -14.62 -8.74 8.60
CA GLY A 13 -13.23 -8.99 8.25
C GLY A 13 -12.27 -8.00 8.91
N ILE A 14 -11.17 -7.75 8.20
CA ILE A 14 -10.08 -6.86 8.60
C ILE A 14 -10.08 -5.66 7.65
N VAL A 15 -10.05 -4.45 8.21
CA VAL A 15 -9.85 -3.21 7.46
C VAL A 15 -8.62 -2.45 7.96
N VAL A 16 -8.16 -1.52 7.13
CA VAL A 16 -7.11 -0.56 7.50
C VAL A 16 -7.64 0.35 8.61
N ASP A 17 -6.83 0.63 9.62
CA ASP A 17 -7.19 1.59 10.67
C ASP A 17 -7.47 2.97 10.06
N PRO A 18 -8.68 3.55 10.25
CA PRO A 18 -9.04 4.86 9.72
C PRO A 18 -8.03 5.97 10.07
N ALA A 19 -7.42 5.92 11.25
CA ALA A 19 -6.40 6.89 11.64
C ALA A 19 -5.16 6.82 10.74
N LYS A 20 -4.84 5.65 10.19
CA LYS A 20 -3.74 5.46 9.23
C LYS A 20 -4.15 5.85 7.82
N VAL A 21 -5.42 5.66 7.47
CA VAL A 21 -6.01 6.14 6.21
C VAL A 21 -5.89 7.66 6.12
N ASP A 22 -6.23 8.39 7.19
CA ASP A 22 -6.14 9.86 7.23
C ASP A 22 -4.70 10.36 7.08
N VAL A 23 -3.75 9.71 7.75
CA VAL A 23 -2.32 10.02 7.62
C VAL A 23 -1.85 9.85 6.17
N VAL A 24 -2.30 8.81 5.47
CA VAL A 24 -1.97 8.58 4.06
C VAL A 24 -2.62 9.63 3.17
N LEU A 25 -3.88 10.02 3.42
CA LEU A 25 -4.57 11.06 2.65
C LEU A 25 -3.85 12.40 2.72
N GLN A 26 -3.42 12.80 3.93
CA GLN A 26 -2.75 14.06 4.18
C GLN A 26 -1.24 14.02 3.90
N TRP A 27 -0.72 12.89 3.41
CA TRP A 27 0.71 12.76 3.10
C TRP A 27 1.07 13.67 1.92
N ASN A 28 1.95 14.64 2.16
CA ASN A 28 2.46 15.56 1.14
C ASN A 28 3.37 14.83 0.15
N THR A 29 3.52 15.38 -1.05
CA THR A 29 4.47 14.81 -2.04
C THR A 29 5.87 14.70 -1.43
N PRO A 30 6.47 13.50 -1.39
CA PRO A 30 7.80 13.30 -0.82
C PRO A 30 8.87 14.11 -1.55
N GLU A 31 9.73 14.80 -0.79
CA GLU A 31 10.82 15.62 -1.34
C GLU A 31 12.19 14.94 -1.18
N SER A 32 12.23 13.82 -0.47
CA SER A 32 13.47 13.10 -0.17
C SER A 32 13.34 11.58 -0.26
N VAL A 33 14.48 10.91 -0.49
CA VAL A 33 14.56 9.44 -0.47
C VAL A 33 14.12 8.87 0.88
N ALA A 34 14.37 9.57 1.99
CA ALA A 34 13.97 9.15 3.32
C ALA A 34 12.44 9.16 3.46
N GLU A 35 11.76 10.20 2.97
CA GLU A 35 10.30 10.28 2.97
C GLU A 35 9.66 9.21 2.08
N ILE A 36 10.22 8.94 0.90
CA ILE A 36 9.73 7.85 0.04
C ILE A 36 9.83 6.51 0.77
N ARG A 37 10.96 6.23 1.45
CA ARG A 37 11.11 4.99 2.22
C ARG A 37 10.09 4.90 3.37
N SER A 38 9.82 6.02 4.04
CA SER A 38 8.79 6.09 5.09
C SER A 38 7.40 5.76 4.54
N PHE A 39 7.03 6.42 3.44
CA PHE A 39 5.76 6.18 2.75
C PHE A 39 5.63 4.72 2.27
N LEU A 40 6.65 4.20 1.58
CA LEU A 40 6.67 2.81 1.09
C LEU A 40 6.64 1.79 2.24
N GLY A 41 7.22 2.12 3.39
CA GLY A 41 7.12 1.28 4.59
C GLY A 41 5.69 1.15 5.09
N LEU A 42 4.96 2.26 5.20
CA LEU A 42 3.56 2.28 5.60
C LEU A 42 2.66 1.60 4.53
N ALA A 43 2.81 2.00 3.27
CA ALA A 43 2.04 1.42 2.17
C ALA A 43 2.32 -0.09 2.04
N GLY A 44 3.57 -0.51 2.26
CA GLY A 44 4.01 -1.89 2.28
C GLY A 44 3.39 -2.72 3.40
N TYR A 45 3.15 -2.13 4.57
CA TYR A 45 2.45 -2.79 5.68
C TYR A 45 1.01 -3.21 5.27
N TYR A 46 0.33 -2.33 4.52
CA TYR A 46 -1.03 -2.56 4.01
C TYR A 46 -1.07 -3.15 2.60
N ARG A 47 0.06 -3.63 2.05
CA ARG A 47 0.12 -4.15 0.67
C ARG A 47 -0.90 -5.25 0.35
N ARG A 48 -1.34 -6.02 1.35
CA ARG A 48 -2.33 -7.11 1.20
C ARG A 48 -3.70 -6.63 0.72
N PHE A 49 -3.99 -5.34 0.91
CA PHE A 49 -5.24 -4.70 0.50
C PHE A 49 -5.15 -4.09 -0.91
N ILE A 50 -3.97 -4.12 -1.54
CA ILE A 50 -3.68 -3.42 -2.79
C ILE A 50 -3.27 -4.43 -3.84
N GLU A 51 -4.19 -4.69 -4.77
CA GLU A 51 -3.88 -5.49 -5.95
C GLU A 51 -2.77 -4.85 -6.79
N GLY A 52 -1.78 -5.65 -7.19
CA GLY A 52 -0.69 -5.18 -8.03
C GLY A 52 0.27 -4.20 -7.34
N PHE A 53 0.30 -4.16 -5.99
CA PHE A 53 1.11 -3.22 -5.20
C PHE A 53 2.54 -3.03 -5.73
N SER A 54 3.25 -4.13 -6.05
CA SER A 54 4.63 -4.04 -6.51
C SER A 54 4.80 -3.28 -7.83
N LYS A 55 3.82 -3.36 -8.75
CA LYS A 55 3.86 -2.62 -10.02
C LYS A 55 3.64 -1.13 -9.76
N LEU A 56 2.69 -0.79 -8.87
CA LEU A 56 2.39 0.59 -8.49
C LEU A 56 3.53 1.24 -7.69
N ALA A 57 4.16 0.50 -6.78
CA ALA A 57 5.26 1.00 -5.97
C ALA A 57 6.59 1.10 -6.73
N MET A 58 6.66 0.60 -7.97
CA MET A 58 7.91 0.50 -8.73
C MET A 58 8.57 1.87 -8.96
N PRO A 59 7.87 2.91 -9.47
CA PRO A 59 8.50 4.20 -9.74
C PRO A 59 9.08 4.84 -8.47
N LEU A 60 8.35 4.73 -7.35
CA LEU A 60 8.82 5.20 -6.05
C LEU A 60 10.02 4.39 -5.54
N THR A 61 10.00 3.07 -5.72
CA THR A 61 11.11 2.19 -5.31
C THR A 61 12.38 2.51 -6.10
N GLN A 62 12.28 2.87 -7.38
CA GLN A 62 13.41 3.28 -8.20
C GLN A 62 14.11 4.52 -7.63
N LEU A 63 13.35 5.51 -7.13
CA LEU A 63 13.91 6.70 -6.48
C LEU A 63 14.71 6.38 -5.20
N THR A 64 14.55 5.19 -4.61
CA THR A 64 15.30 4.79 -3.41
C THR A 64 16.63 4.08 -3.69
N ARG A 65 16.93 3.80 -4.96
CA ARG A 65 18.13 3.06 -5.38
C ARG A 65 19.40 3.89 -5.20
N LYS A 66 20.52 3.21 -4.93
CA LYS A 66 21.84 3.86 -4.88
C LYS A 66 22.21 4.38 -6.26
N ASN A 67 22.88 5.53 -6.32
CA ASN A 67 23.34 6.19 -7.54
C ASN A 67 22.22 6.60 -8.53
N GLN A 68 20.97 6.66 -8.07
CA GLN A 68 19.86 7.23 -8.82
C GLN A 68 19.66 8.69 -8.41
N ALA A 69 19.55 9.59 -9.39
CA ALA A 69 19.16 10.97 -9.11
C ALA A 69 17.70 11.00 -8.64
N PHE A 70 17.42 11.76 -7.58
CA PHE A 70 16.06 11.99 -7.13
C PHE A 70 15.38 12.96 -8.09
N VAL A 71 14.53 12.43 -8.96
CA VAL A 71 13.73 13.20 -9.91
C VAL A 71 12.29 12.76 -9.73
N TRP A 72 11.47 13.61 -9.11
CA TRP A 72 10.05 13.37 -9.00
C TRP A 72 9.37 13.67 -10.33
N ASP A 73 9.11 12.62 -11.11
CA ASP A 73 8.47 12.73 -12.41
C ASP A 73 6.96 12.45 -12.34
N LYS A 74 6.31 12.56 -13.50
CA LYS A 74 4.87 12.30 -13.63
C LYS A 74 4.49 10.88 -13.22
N HIS A 75 5.34 9.89 -13.49
CA HIS A 75 5.07 8.49 -13.15
C HIS A 75 5.14 8.25 -11.63
N CYS A 76 6.05 8.93 -10.95
CA CYS A 76 6.14 8.93 -9.49
C CYS A 76 4.88 9.56 -8.88
N GLU A 77 4.43 10.71 -9.39
CA GLU A 77 3.22 11.37 -8.93
C GLU A 77 1.97 10.50 -9.14
N GLU A 78 1.78 9.96 -10.35
CA GLU A 78 0.66 9.07 -10.68
C GLU A 78 0.64 7.84 -9.76
N SER A 79 1.81 7.23 -9.52
CA SER A 79 1.95 6.07 -8.64
C SER A 79 1.67 6.39 -7.18
N PHE A 80 2.16 7.54 -6.70
CA PHE A 80 1.94 8.03 -5.35
C PHE A 80 0.45 8.26 -5.07
N GLN A 81 -0.24 8.95 -5.99
CA GLN A 81 -1.67 9.21 -5.86
C GLN A 81 -2.51 7.94 -5.98
N ASP A 82 -2.16 6.99 -6.86
CA ASP A 82 -2.90 5.72 -6.96
C ASP A 82 -2.72 4.88 -5.68
N LEU A 83 -1.51 4.82 -5.11
CA LEU A 83 -1.27 4.15 -3.84
C LEU A 83 -2.07 4.80 -2.69
N LYS A 84 -2.09 6.14 -2.61
CA LYS A 84 -2.92 6.86 -1.63
C LYS A 84 -4.40 6.49 -1.77
N ARG A 85 -4.93 6.54 -2.99
CA ARG A 85 -6.33 6.19 -3.29
C ARG A 85 -6.66 4.75 -2.91
N ARG A 86 -5.80 3.79 -3.24
CA ARG A 86 -6.06 2.36 -2.95
C ARG A 86 -5.94 2.03 -1.46
N LEU A 87 -5.07 2.72 -0.73
CA LEU A 87 -4.99 2.60 0.72
C LEU A 87 -6.26 3.11 1.42
N THR A 88 -6.94 4.09 0.83
CA THR A 88 -8.11 4.74 1.42
C THR A 88 -9.42 4.11 0.99
N THR A 89 -9.41 3.43 -0.15
CA THR A 89 -10.53 2.64 -0.69
C THR A 89 -10.32 1.13 -0.53
N ALA A 90 -9.36 0.74 0.32
CA ALA A 90 -8.97 -0.63 0.55
C ALA A 90 -10.19 -1.52 0.90
N PRO A 91 -10.36 -2.68 0.24
CA PRO A 91 -11.48 -3.57 0.51
C PRO A 91 -11.35 -4.23 1.88
N VAL A 92 -12.48 -4.65 2.46
CA VAL A 92 -12.49 -5.49 3.66
C VAL A 92 -11.91 -6.86 3.31
N LEU A 93 -10.86 -7.29 4.01
CA LEU A 93 -10.33 -8.65 3.86
C LEU A 93 -11.07 -9.59 4.81
N THR A 94 -11.84 -10.51 4.26
CA THR A 94 -12.52 -11.56 5.05
C THR A 94 -11.49 -12.44 5.76
N LEU A 95 -11.82 -12.86 6.98
CA LEU A 95 -10.98 -13.80 7.73
C LEU A 95 -10.98 -15.17 7.02
N PRO A 96 -9.81 -15.83 6.90
CA PRO A 96 -9.74 -17.14 6.27
C PRO A 96 -10.54 -18.17 7.08
N ASP A 97 -11.46 -18.89 6.41
CA ASP A 97 -12.16 -20.03 6.99
C ASP A 97 -11.38 -21.31 6.66
N ALA A 98 -10.85 -21.97 7.69
CA ALA A 98 -10.09 -23.21 7.55
C ALA A 98 -10.94 -24.42 7.10
N LYS A 99 -12.28 -24.28 7.06
CA LYS A 99 -13.20 -25.31 6.60
C LYS A 99 -13.40 -25.30 5.09
N GLU A 100 -13.07 -24.20 4.42
CA GLU A 100 -13.22 -24.03 2.98
C GLU A 100 -11.89 -24.24 2.25
N PRO A 101 -11.90 -24.73 1.00
CA PRO A 101 -10.68 -24.87 0.21
C PRO A 101 -10.14 -23.50 -0.22
N PHE A 102 -8.82 -23.31 -0.12
CA PHE A 102 -8.13 -22.10 -0.60
C PHE A 102 -7.77 -22.24 -2.08
N VAL A 103 -7.99 -21.18 -2.86
CA VAL A 103 -7.62 -21.10 -4.28
C VAL A 103 -6.65 -19.94 -4.49
N VAL A 104 -5.54 -20.19 -5.17
CA VAL A 104 -4.50 -19.19 -5.45
C VAL A 104 -4.49 -18.87 -6.94
N TYR A 105 -4.71 -17.60 -7.29
CA TYR A 105 -4.55 -17.09 -8.65
C TYR A 105 -3.23 -16.34 -8.76
N CYS A 106 -2.40 -16.70 -9.74
CA CYS A 106 -1.07 -16.12 -9.94
C CYS A 106 -0.96 -15.51 -11.35
N ASP A 107 -0.47 -14.28 -11.42
CA ASP A 107 -0.03 -13.61 -12.66
C ASP A 107 1.35 -12.98 -12.43
N ALA A 108 2.20 -13.03 -13.46
CA ALA A 108 3.56 -12.50 -13.41
C ALA A 108 3.86 -11.68 -14.67
N SER A 109 4.29 -10.44 -14.49
CA SER A 109 4.80 -9.58 -15.55
C SER A 109 6.20 -9.09 -15.23
N LYS A 110 6.92 -8.58 -16.24
CA LYS A 110 8.19 -7.90 -16.00
C LYS A 110 7.99 -6.69 -15.08
N MET A 111 9.03 -6.43 -14.29
CA MET A 111 9.17 -5.31 -13.36
C MET A 111 10.12 -4.27 -13.95
#